data_AF-A0A537GB97-F1
#
_entry.id   AF-A0A537GB97-F1
#
_cell.length_a   1.000
_cell.length_b   1.000
_cell.length_c   1.000
_cell.angle_alpha   90.00
_cell.angle_beta   90.00
_cell.angle_gamma   90.00
#
_symmetry.space_group_name_H-M   'P 1'
#
loop_
_entity.id
_entity.type
_entity.pdbx_description
1 polymer ?
#
loop_
_entity_poly.entity_id
_entity_poly.type
_entity_poly.pdbx_seq_one_letter_code
_entity_poly.pdbx_strand_id
1 'polypeptide(L)'
;PFTETAGTFVNTEGRVQSFHAAVNPLGESRPGWKVLRVLGTMLGKPGTGYDSIDEVRADCLRGRDVSSLLSNRTQVELSPVSFDPPGIQRIADVPIYFADPLVRGSVALRKTPDAQPPRAWMNAKLMARLGVSAGQPVLVEGAARLPAALDDRLPDECVRIAAAHPSTAQLGPMFGTVSLKKAAVERAA
;
A
#
# COMPACT_ATOMS: atom_id res chain seq x y z
N PRO A 1 4.11 6.98 17.09
CA PRO A 1 5.02 6.89 15.91
C PRO A 1 6.20 5.96 16.23
N PHE A 2 6.86 5.34 15.24
CA PHE A 2 7.99 4.44 15.50
C PHE A 2 9.20 5.16 16.13
N THR A 3 9.31 6.47 15.96
CA THR A 3 10.36 7.33 16.54
C THR A 3 10.21 7.57 18.04
N GLU A 4 9.02 7.34 18.61
CA GLU A 4 8.67 7.65 20.00
C GLU A 4 8.66 6.43 20.92
N THR A 5 8.93 5.24 20.38
CA THR A 5 8.92 3.99 21.15
C THR A 5 10.15 3.16 20.81
N ALA A 6 10.68 2.48 21.82
CA ALA A 6 11.62 1.39 21.59
C ALA A 6 10.88 0.15 21.07
N GLY A 7 11.59 -0.73 20.38
CA GLY A 7 11.00 -1.91 19.78
C GLY A 7 12.02 -2.84 19.15
N THR A 8 11.52 -3.83 18.42
CA THR A 8 12.35 -4.78 17.66
C THR A 8 11.59 -5.20 16.42
N PHE A 9 12.23 -5.11 15.26
CA PHE A 9 11.75 -5.66 14.00
C PHE A 9 12.49 -6.96 13.69
N VAL A 10 11.83 -7.84 12.97
CA VAL A 10 12.45 -9.00 12.32
C VAL A 10 12.27 -8.81 10.83
N ASN A 11 13.36 -8.76 10.07
CA ASN A 11 13.29 -8.60 8.61
C ASN A 11 12.90 -9.92 7.91
N THR A 12 12.78 -9.89 6.59
CA THR A 12 12.41 -11.06 5.78
C THR A 12 13.45 -12.19 5.76
N GLU A 13 14.65 -11.95 6.28
CA GLU A 13 15.72 -12.94 6.43
C GLU A 13 15.79 -13.50 7.87
N GLY A 14 14.92 -13.04 8.76
CA GLY A 14 14.89 -13.46 10.17
C GLY A 14 15.88 -12.69 11.05
N ARG A 15 16.50 -11.62 10.54
CA ARG A 15 17.41 -10.77 11.31
C ARG A 15 16.64 -9.94 12.31
N VAL A 16 17.00 -10.08 13.58
CA VAL A 16 16.48 -9.28 14.68
C VAL A 16 17.16 -7.91 14.71
N GLN A 17 16.37 -6.84 14.71
CA GLN A 17 16.84 -5.46 14.72
C GLN A 17 16.12 -4.67 15.81
N SER A 18 16.83 -4.41 16.90
CA SER A 18 16.32 -3.66 18.05
C SER A 18 16.66 -2.19 17.96
N PHE A 19 15.78 -1.34 18.47
CA PHE A 19 15.96 0.11 18.44
C PHE A 19 15.37 0.76 19.69
N HIS A 20 15.90 1.93 20.02
CA HIS A 20 15.42 2.78 21.10
C HIS A 20 14.55 3.91 20.55
N ALA A 21 13.76 4.54 21.41
CA ALA A 21 13.04 5.75 21.05
C ALA A 21 14.04 6.86 20.73
N ALA A 22 13.82 7.58 19.63
CA ALA A 22 14.64 8.72 19.23
C ALA A 22 14.18 10.03 19.89
N VAL A 23 12.90 10.12 20.23
CA VAL A 23 12.28 11.29 20.87
C VAL A 23 11.28 10.86 21.94
N ASN A 24 10.94 11.77 22.85
CA ASN A 24 9.90 11.54 23.84
C ASN A 24 8.52 11.40 23.17
N PRO A 25 7.61 10.57 23.73
CA PRO A 25 6.23 10.48 23.24
C PRO A 25 5.53 11.83 23.23
N LEU A 26 4.68 12.05 22.22
CA LEU A 26 3.91 13.28 22.11
C LEU A 26 2.81 13.32 23.18
N GLY A 27 2.81 14.37 24.02
CA GLY A 27 1.81 14.59 25.06
C GLY A 27 1.73 13.41 26.04
N GLU A 28 0.52 12.89 26.26
CA GLU A 28 0.28 11.76 27.17
C GLU A 28 0.37 10.38 26.48
N SER A 29 0.90 10.33 25.26
CA SER A 29 1.02 9.08 24.50
C SER A 29 1.85 8.05 25.27
N ARG A 30 1.41 6.79 25.24
CA ARG A 30 2.10 5.66 25.87
C ARG A 30 2.55 4.64 24.82
N PRO A 31 3.77 4.06 24.96
CA PRO A 31 4.22 2.97 24.10
C PRO A 31 3.22 1.80 24.07
N GLY A 32 2.97 1.27 22.87
CA GLY A 32 1.97 0.20 22.67
C GLY A 32 2.22 -1.04 23.54
N TRP A 33 3.48 -1.43 23.75
CA TRP A 33 3.80 -2.58 24.62
C TRP A 33 3.36 -2.36 26.08
N LYS A 34 3.44 -1.12 26.61
CA LYS A 34 2.95 -0.80 27.97
C LYS A 34 1.43 -0.87 28.04
N VAL A 35 0.74 -0.47 26.98
CA VAL A 35 -0.72 -0.60 26.88
C VAL A 35 -1.12 -2.08 26.89
N LEU A 36 -0.48 -2.90 26.05
CA LEU A 36 -0.72 -4.35 26.00
C LEU A 36 -0.42 -5.04 27.34
N ARG A 37 0.67 -4.63 28.00
CA ARG A 37 1.04 -5.08 29.35
C ARG A 37 -0.09 -4.89 30.36
N VAL A 38 -0.56 -3.64 30.47
CA VAL A 38 -1.63 -3.27 31.42
C VAL A 38 -2.93 -3.98 31.09
N LEU A 39 -3.30 -4.07 29.80
CA LEU A 39 -4.48 -4.83 29.38
C LEU A 39 -4.38 -6.31 29.76
N GLY A 40 -3.21 -6.93 29.57
CA GLY A 40 -2.95 -8.29 30.02
C GLY A 40 -3.14 -8.46 31.53
N THR A 41 -2.61 -7.54 32.33
CA THR A 41 -2.80 -7.52 33.78
C THR A 41 -4.28 -7.40 34.16
N MET A 42 -5.03 -6.47 33.54
CA MET A 42 -6.45 -6.27 33.79
C MET A 42 -7.30 -7.49 33.43
N LEU A 43 -6.90 -8.23 32.39
CA LEU A 43 -7.55 -9.47 31.96
C LEU A 43 -7.09 -10.70 32.76
N GLY A 44 -6.26 -10.53 33.80
CA GLY A 44 -5.75 -11.63 34.61
C GLY A 44 -4.81 -12.57 33.85
N LYS A 45 -4.15 -12.10 32.78
CA LYS A 45 -3.20 -12.91 32.00
C LYS A 45 -1.85 -12.98 32.71
N PRO A 46 -1.39 -14.17 33.12
CA PRO A 46 -0.07 -14.32 33.75
C PRO A 46 1.05 -14.00 32.75
N GLY A 47 2.24 -13.71 33.25
CA GLY A 47 3.42 -13.46 32.41
C GLY A 47 3.41 -12.13 31.66
N THR A 48 2.55 -11.18 32.06
CA THR A 48 2.46 -9.86 31.42
C THR A 48 3.11 -8.74 32.25
N GLY A 49 3.82 -9.05 33.33
CA GLY A 49 4.39 -8.07 34.27
C GLY A 49 5.76 -7.51 33.86
N TYR A 50 5.92 -7.05 32.62
CA TYR A 50 7.21 -6.55 32.12
C TYR A 50 7.47 -5.08 32.50
N ASP A 51 8.62 -4.73 33.04
CA ASP A 51 8.94 -3.33 33.39
C ASP A 51 9.72 -2.59 32.30
N SER A 52 10.34 -3.34 31.39
CA SER A 52 11.12 -2.80 30.29
C SER A 52 10.82 -3.51 28.96
N ILE A 53 11.10 -2.82 27.85
CA ILE A 53 11.07 -3.43 26.52
C ILE A 53 12.13 -4.52 26.35
N ASP A 54 13.22 -4.43 27.12
CA ASP A 54 14.32 -5.39 27.07
C ASP A 54 13.91 -6.73 27.70
N GLU A 55 13.11 -6.72 28.76
CA GLU A 55 12.49 -7.94 29.30
C GLU A 55 11.54 -8.58 28.30
N VAL A 56 10.67 -7.79 27.66
CA VAL A 56 9.77 -8.28 26.61
C VAL A 56 10.58 -8.93 25.48
N ARG A 57 11.65 -8.26 25.02
CA ARG A 57 12.53 -8.75 23.97
C ARG A 57 13.23 -10.04 24.39
N ALA A 58 13.81 -10.07 25.58
CA ALA A 58 14.48 -11.24 26.11
C ALA A 58 13.51 -12.41 26.16
N ASP A 59 12.32 -12.23 26.70
CA ASP A 59 11.33 -13.30 26.82
C ASP A 59 10.84 -13.80 25.44
N CYS A 60 10.68 -12.89 24.48
CA CYS A 60 10.27 -13.24 23.11
C CYS A 60 11.38 -13.89 22.27
N LEU A 61 12.66 -13.71 22.59
CA LEU A 61 13.78 -14.18 21.76
C LEU A 61 14.68 -15.22 22.44
N ARG A 62 14.51 -15.45 23.75
CA ARG A 62 15.37 -16.33 24.56
C ARG A 62 15.50 -17.71 23.91
N GLY A 63 16.74 -18.07 23.55
CA GLY A 63 17.08 -19.38 22.99
C GLY A 63 16.47 -19.66 21.61
N ARG A 64 15.95 -18.65 20.90
CA ARG A 64 15.29 -18.83 19.61
C ARG A 64 16.22 -18.46 18.46
N ASP A 65 16.39 -19.39 17.52
CA ASP A 65 16.87 -19.06 16.19
C ASP A 65 15.69 -18.58 15.34
N VAL A 66 15.51 -17.26 15.27
CA VAL A 66 14.41 -16.63 14.54
C VAL A 66 14.43 -16.98 13.05
N SER A 67 15.62 -17.15 12.47
CA SER A 67 15.75 -17.48 11.05
C SER A 67 15.18 -18.86 10.73
N SER A 68 15.37 -19.84 11.63
CA SER A 68 14.79 -21.18 11.49
C SER A 68 13.27 -21.24 11.58
N LEU A 69 12.63 -20.21 12.14
CA LEU A 69 11.17 -20.13 12.27
C LEU A 69 10.51 -19.65 10.97
N LEU A 70 11.28 -19.09 10.03
CA LEU A 70 10.76 -18.63 8.76
C LEU A 70 10.52 -19.80 7.81
N SER A 71 9.30 -19.89 7.30
CA SER A 71 8.92 -20.90 6.31
C SER A 71 7.93 -20.32 5.32
N ASN A 72 8.29 -20.35 4.04
CA ASN A 72 7.38 -20.09 2.93
C ASN A 72 6.82 -21.39 2.34
N ARG A 73 7.04 -22.53 3.00
CA ARG A 73 6.50 -23.81 2.54
C ARG A 73 4.99 -23.77 2.60
N THR A 74 4.36 -24.13 1.49
CA THR A 74 2.92 -24.22 1.36
C THR A 74 2.56 -25.57 0.74
N GLN A 75 1.40 -26.10 1.12
CA GLN A 75 0.81 -27.29 0.52
C GLN A 75 -0.29 -26.93 -0.49
N VAL A 76 -0.39 -25.65 -0.87
CA VAL A 76 -1.36 -25.19 -1.86
C VAL A 76 -1.01 -25.80 -3.21
N GLU A 77 -1.91 -26.64 -3.72
CA GLU A 77 -1.83 -27.14 -5.08
C GLU A 77 -2.09 -26.01 -6.08
N LEU A 78 -1.21 -25.90 -7.08
CA LEU A 78 -1.37 -24.91 -8.15
C LEU A 78 -2.35 -25.46 -9.19
N SER A 79 -3.52 -24.86 -9.26
CA SER A 79 -4.45 -25.12 -10.36
C SER A 79 -4.12 -24.20 -11.54
N PRO A 80 -3.99 -24.73 -12.77
CA PRO A 80 -3.85 -23.88 -13.94
C PRO A 80 -5.10 -23.02 -14.10
N VAL A 81 -4.91 -21.72 -14.18
CA VAL A 81 -5.98 -20.76 -14.46
C VAL A 81 -5.84 -20.36 -15.92
N SER A 82 -6.85 -20.68 -16.74
CA SER A 82 -6.98 -20.04 -18.05
C SER A 82 -7.61 -18.67 -17.84
N PHE A 83 -6.92 -17.63 -18.28
CA PHE A 83 -7.34 -16.25 -18.08
C PHE A 83 -7.38 -15.54 -19.42
N ASP A 84 -8.58 -15.46 -20.00
CA ASP A 84 -8.90 -14.65 -21.19
C ASP A 84 -10.09 -13.74 -20.86
N PRO A 85 -9.94 -12.80 -19.91
CA PRO A 85 -11.05 -11.94 -19.53
C PRO A 85 -11.40 -11.00 -20.69
N PRO A 86 -12.68 -10.88 -21.07
CA PRO A 86 -13.07 -9.93 -22.08
C PRO A 86 -12.93 -8.49 -21.56
N GLY A 87 -12.65 -7.56 -22.49
CA GLY A 87 -12.62 -6.12 -22.23
C GLY A 87 -11.30 -5.59 -21.71
N ILE A 88 -11.27 -4.28 -21.44
CA ILE A 88 -10.03 -3.59 -21.06
C ILE A 88 -9.63 -3.99 -19.65
N GLN A 89 -8.38 -4.39 -19.46
CA GLN A 89 -7.83 -4.79 -18.17
C GLN A 89 -7.15 -3.61 -17.47
N ARG A 90 -7.49 -3.40 -16.21
CA ARG A 90 -6.74 -2.51 -15.33
C ARG A 90 -5.51 -3.20 -14.81
N ILE A 91 -4.38 -2.50 -14.89
CA ILE A 91 -3.15 -2.81 -14.19
C ILE A 91 -2.92 -1.69 -13.18
N ALA A 92 -2.82 -1.99 -11.89
CA ALA A 92 -2.59 -0.96 -10.88
C ALA A 92 -1.34 -1.24 -10.05
N ASP A 93 -0.66 -0.15 -9.73
CA ASP A 93 0.36 -0.05 -8.69
C ASP A 93 -0.17 0.75 -7.50
N VAL A 94 0.54 0.68 -6.37
CA VAL A 94 0.35 1.61 -5.25
C VAL A 94 1.53 2.57 -5.28
N PRO A 95 1.33 3.86 -5.60
CA PRO A 95 2.43 4.81 -5.67
C PRO A 95 3.11 4.97 -4.32
N ILE A 96 4.44 5.14 -4.34
CA ILE A 96 5.29 5.07 -3.13
C ILE A 96 4.88 6.05 -2.02
N TYR A 97 4.37 7.24 -2.38
CA TYR A 97 3.93 8.26 -1.42
C TYR A 97 2.44 8.19 -1.09
N PHE A 98 1.76 7.14 -1.52
CA PHE A 98 0.36 6.88 -1.21
C PHE A 98 0.16 5.53 -0.50
N ALA A 99 1.23 4.78 -0.23
CA ALA A 99 1.19 3.46 0.39
C ALA A 99 0.66 3.46 1.83
N ASP A 100 1.00 4.47 2.62
CA ASP A 100 0.61 4.55 4.03
C ASP A 100 0.30 5.99 4.49
N PRO A 101 -0.33 6.19 5.67
CA PRO A 101 -0.67 7.52 6.17
C PRO A 101 0.53 8.44 6.44
N LEU A 102 1.70 7.90 6.80
CA LEU A 102 2.90 8.69 7.11
C LEU A 102 3.46 9.33 5.83
N VAL A 103 3.68 8.52 4.79
CA VAL A 103 4.21 9.04 3.51
C VAL A 103 3.17 9.89 2.79
N ARG A 104 1.88 9.53 2.88
CA ARG A 104 0.75 10.29 2.30
C ARG A 104 0.56 11.64 2.99
N GLY A 105 0.84 11.73 4.28
CA GLY A 105 0.77 12.97 5.06
C GLY A 105 1.99 13.89 4.90
N SER A 106 3.09 13.39 4.33
CA SER A 106 4.35 14.13 4.28
C SER A 106 4.34 15.26 3.26
N VAL A 107 4.39 16.51 3.72
CA VAL A 107 4.44 17.70 2.85
C VAL A 107 5.68 17.70 1.94
N ALA A 108 6.83 17.26 2.45
CA ALA A 108 8.07 17.23 1.67
C ALA A 108 7.99 16.22 0.51
N LEU A 109 7.52 14.99 0.80
CA LEU A 109 7.39 13.95 -0.23
C LEU A 109 6.33 14.34 -1.26
N ARG A 110 5.25 15.01 -0.85
CA ARG A 110 4.20 15.49 -1.76
C ARG A 110 4.66 16.54 -2.78
N LYS A 111 5.81 17.18 -2.57
CA LYS A 111 6.38 18.16 -3.51
C LYS A 111 7.24 17.51 -4.61
N THR A 112 7.50 16.21 -4.51
CA THR A 112 8.34 15.49 -5.47
C THR A 112 7.54 15.04 -6.70
N PRO A 113 8.23 14.68 -7.81
CA PRO A 113 7.58 14.13 -9.00
C PRO A 113 6.78 12.83 -8.76
N ASP A 114 7.19 11.98 -7.81
CA ASP A 114 6.50 10.71 -7.56
C ASP A 114 5.16 10.88 -6.81
N ALA A 115 4.86 12.10 -6.34
CA ALA A 115 3.59 12.44 -5.73
C ALA A 115 2.54 12.99 -6.72
N GLN A 116 2.85 13.01 -8.02
CA GLN A 116 1.92 13.51 -9.04
C GLN A 116 0.62 12.69 -9.06
N PRO A 117 -0.54 13.33 -9.30
CA PRO A 117 -1.81 12.62 -9.41
C PRO A 117 -1.77 11.54 -10.49
N PRO A 118 -2.45 10.40 -10.28
CA PRO A 118 -2.47 9.31 -11.23
C PRO A 118 -3.15 9.70 -12.52
N ARG A 119 -2.73 9.03 -13.59
CA ARG A 119 -3.28 9.16 -14.95
C ARG A 119 -3.79 7.81 -15.42
N ALA A 120 -4.63 7.82 -16.45
CA ALA A 120 -5.01 6.60 -17.17
C ALA A 120 -4.02 6.34 -18.30
N TRP A 121 -2.97 5.57 -18.01
CA TRP A 121 -1.94 5.25 -18.99
C TRP A 121 -2.41 4.14 -19.91
N MET A 122 -2.26 4.32 -21.22
CA MET A 122 -2.70 3.37 -22.25
C MET A 122 -1.81 3.49 -23.48
N ASN A 123 -1.72 2.42 -24.27
CA ASN A 123 -0.97 2.46 -25.53
C ASN A 123 -1.74 3.18 -26.65
N ALA A 124 -1.05 3.50 -27.74
CA ALA A 124 -1.63 4.24 -28.87
C ALA A 124 -2.82 3.52 -29.52
N LYS A 125 -2.81 2.18 -29.58
CA LYS A 125 -3.91 1.40 -30.18
C LYS A 125 -5.19 1.55 -29.37
N LEU A 126 -5.10 1.41 -28.04
CA LEU A 126 -6.25 1.59 -27.15
C LEU A 126 -6.74 3.04 -27.17
N MET A 127 -5.85 4.03 -27.19
CA MET A 127 -6.22 5.44 -27.36
C MET A 127 -7.01 5.68 -28.64
N ALA A 128 -6.54 5.16 -29.77
CA ALA A 128 -7.20 5.28 -31.07
C ALA A 128 -8.58 4.61 -31.05
N ARG A 129 -8.69 3.41 -30.47
CA ARG A 129 -9.95 2.68 -30.31
C ARG A 129 -10.98 3.45 -29.47
N LEU A 130 -10.52 4.14 -28.43
CA LEU A 130 -11.37 4.96 -27.55
C LEU A 130 -11.59 6.40 -28.07
N GLY A 131 -10.93 6.81 -29.16
CA GLY A 131 -11.02 8.16 -29.71
C GLY A 131 -10.53 9.26 -28.76
N VAL A 132 -9.52 8.94 -27.94
CA VAL A 132 -8.96 9.84 -26.92
C VAL A 132 -7.50 10.17 -27.21
N SER A 133 -7.09 11.41 -26.92
CA SER A 133 -5.69 11.85 -27.02
C SER A 133 -5.09 12.05 -25.63
N ALA A 134 -3.75 11.99 -25.52
CA ALA A 134 -3.06 12.28 -24.27
C ALA A 134 -3.47 13.65 -23.70
N GLY A 135 -3.68 13.71 -22.38
CA GLY A 135 -4.19 14.88 -21.66
C GLY A 135 -5.71 15.00 -21.63
N GLN A 136 -6.45 14.36 -22.55
CA GLN A 136 -7.91 14.41 -22.51
C GLN A 136 -8.46 13.58 -21.34
N PRO A 137 -9.53 14.04 -20.67
CA PRO A 137 -10.10 13.32 -19.56
C PRO A 137 -10.85 12.06 -20.04
N VAL A 138 -10.65 10.97 -19.32
CA VAL A 138 -11.42 9.73 -19.42
C VAL A 138 -12.15 9.48 -18.11
N LEU A 139 -13.35 8.91 -18.22
CA LEU A 139 -14.15 8.43 -17.12
C LEU A 139 -13.95 6.91 -17.01
N VAL A 140 -13.49 6.46 -15.85
CA VAL A 140 -13.20 5.06 -15.53
C VAL A 140 -14.29 4.56 -14.58
N GLU A 141 -14.97 3.47 -14.93
CA GLU A 141 -16.05 2.87 -14.12
C GLU A 141 -17.18 3.86 -13.74
N GLY A 142 -17.35 4.95 -14.50
CA GLY A 142 -18.30 6.00 -14.13
C GLY A 142 -17.93 6.80 -12.87
N ALA A 143 -16.80 6.51 -12.22
CA ALA A 143 -16.47 6.99 -10.88
C ALA A 143 -15.21 7.86 -10.84
N ALA A 144 -14.15 7.49 -11.56
CA ALA A 144 -12.90 8.25 -11.56
C ALA A 144 -12.69 9.00 -12.88
N ARG A 145 -12.37 10.28 -12.79
CA ARG A 145 -12.06 11.13 -13.94
C ARG A 145 -10.56 11.42 -13.97
N LEU A 146 -9.86 10.87 -14.95
CA LEU A 146 -8.39 10.93 -15.04
C LEU A 146 -7.95 11.44 -16.41
N PRO A 147 -6.85 12.20 -16.53
CA PRO A 147 -6.27 12.49 -17.83
C PRO A 147 -5.69 11.21 -18.45
N ALA A 148 -5.96 10.99 -19.73
CA ALA A 148 -5.33 9.94 -20.51
C ALA A 148 -3.84 10.25 -20.69
N ALA A 149 -2.99 9.24 -20.70
CA ALA A 149 -1.56 9.37 -20.92
C ALA A 149 -1.02 8.22 -21.77
N LEU A 150 -0.10 8.52 -22.68
CA LEU A 150 0.42 7.54 -23.63
C LEU A 150 1.56 6.74 -22.99
N ASP A 151 1.49 5.41 -23.06
CA ASP A 151 2.59 4.51 -22.76
C ASP A 151 2.50 3.27 -23.67
N ASP A 152 3.27 3.26 -24.75
CA ASP A 152 3.27 2.16 -25.74
C ASP A 152 3.95 0.87 -25.26
N ARG A 153 4.51 0.88 -24.04
CA ARG A 153 5.04 -0.35 -23.41
C ARG A 153 3.94 -1.18 -22.74
N LEU A 154 2.74 -0.64 -22.59
CA LEU A 154 1.61 -1.36 -22.02
C LEU A 154 1.06 -2.38 -23.03
N PRO A 155 0.66 -3.58 -22.57
CA PRO A 155 -0.02 -4.55 -23.42
C PRO A 155 -1.28 -3.96 -24.05
N ASP A 156 -1.68 -4.54 -25.19
CA ASP A 156 -2.95 -4.20 -25.81
C ASP A 156 -4.12 -4.47 -24.85
N GLU A 157 -5.19 -3.69 -25.00
CA GLU A 157 -6.39 -3.80 -24.14
C GLU A 157 -6.09 -3.63 -22.63
N CYS A 158 -5.00 -2.95 -22.26
CA CYS A 158 -4.69 -2.64 -20.86
C CYS A 158 -4.65 -1.14 -20.59
N VAL A 159 -5.10 -0.76 -19.39
CA VAL A 159 -4.95 0.59 -18.85
C VAL A 159 -4.25 0.52 -17.50
N ARG A 160 -3.16 1.30 -17.32
CA ARG A 160 -2.51 1.42 -16.03
C ARG A 160 -3.08 2.60 -15.24
N ILE A 161 -3.72 2.29 -14.10
CA ILE A 161 -4.33 3.28 -13.20
C ILE A 161 -4.00 2.94 -11.76
N ALA A 162 -3.17 3.77 -11.14
CA ALA A 162 -2.73 3.58 -9.77
C ALA A 162 -3.89 3.49 -8.77
N ALA A 163 -3.72 2.66 -7.76
CA ALA A 163 -4.60 2.58 -6.60
C ALA A 163 -4.15 3.54 -5.49
N ALA A 164 -4.87 3.52 -4.37
CA ALA A 164 -4.53 4.25 -3.14
C ALA A 164 -4.42 5.78 -3.23
N HIS A 165 -4.90 6.38 -4.33
CA HIS A 165 -4.99 7.83 -4.49
C HIS A 165 -6.44 8.30 -4.32
N PRO A 166 -6.71 9.48 -3.71
CA PRO A 166 -8.08 10.00 -3.56
C PRO A 166 -8.90 10.02 -4.85
N SER A 167 -8.29 10.38 -5.98
CA SER A 167 -8.97 10.40 -7.29
C SER A 167 -9.29 9.02 -7.87
N THR A 168 -8.72 7.94 -7.31
CA THR A 168 -8.95 6.55 -7.75
C THR A 168 -9.53 5.67 -6.65
N ALA A 169 -9.88 6.24 -5.50
CA ALA A 169 -10.35 5.50 -4.32
C ALA A 169 -11.68 4.77 -4.54
N GLN A 170 -12.50 5.24 -5.48
CA GLN A 170 -13.79 4.61 -5.83
C GLN A 170 -13.66 3.50 -6.90
N LEU A 171 -12.48 3.34 -7.51
CA LEU A 171 -12.28 2.28 -8.46
C LEU A 171 -12.20 0.93 -7.74
N GLY A 172 -12.70 -0.11 -8.41
CA GLY A 172 -12.69 -1.48 -7.90
C GLY A 172 -11.28 -2.09 -7.83
N PRO A 173 -11.14 -3.40 -8.08
CA PRO A 173 -9.88 -4.12 -7.83
C PRO A 173 -8.69 -3.51 -8.57
N MET A 174 -7.49 -3.73 -8.02
CA MET A 174 -6.22 -3.31 -8.63
C MET A 174 -5.97 -3.97 -9.99
N PHE A 175 -6.47 -5.19 -10.16
CA PHE A 175 -6.34 -5.97 -11.38
C PHE A 175 -7.70 -6.52 -11.77
N GLY A 176 -8.10 -6.33 -13.02
CA GLY A 176 -9.36 -6.85 -13.57
C GLY A 176 -9.98 -5.93 -14.62
N THR A 177 -11.09 -6.38 -15.20
CA THR A 177 -11.79 -5.66 -16.26
C THR A 177 -12.31 -4.31 -15.78
N VAL A 178 -12.14 -3.27 -16.60
CA VAL A 178 -12.67 -1.93 -16.39
C VAL A 178 -13.26 -1.36 -17.68
N SER A 179 -14.19 -0.44 -17.50
CA SER A 179 -14.84 0.35 -18.52
C SER A 179 -14.22 1.75 -18.58
N LEU A 180 -13.94 2.19 -19.80
CA LEU A 180 -13.39 3.50 -20.10
C LEU A 180 -14.30 4.23 -21.08
N LYS A 181 -14.62 5.49 -20.77
CA LYS A 181 -15.35 6.37 -21.67
C LYS A 181 -14.60 7.69 -21.80
N LYS A 182 -14.55 8.24 -23.01
CA LYS A 182 -14.12 9.62 -23.21
C LYS A 182 -15.04 10.53 -22.42
N ALA A 183 -14.46 11.45 -21.65
CA ALA A 183 -15.23 12.43 -20.89
C ALA A 183 -15.18 13.79 -21.61
N ALA A 184 -16.32 14.49 -21.68
CA ALA A 184 -16.37 15.83 -22.26
C ALA A 184 -15.60 16.81 -21.37
N VAL A 185 -14.74 17.65 -21.92
CA VAL A 185 -14.05 18.70 -21.16
C VAL A 185 -15.12 19.69 -20.66
N GLU A 186 -15.46 19.65 -19.39
CA GLU A 186 -16.27 20.70 -18.78
C GLU A 186 -15.44 21.97 -18.78
N ARG A 187 -15.95 23.03 -19.42
CA ARG A 187 -15.38 24.37 -19.27
C ARG A 187 -15.57 24.76 -17.81
N ALA A 188 -14.48 24.99 -17.10
CA ALA A 188 -14.53 25.60 -15.77
C ALA A 188 -15.28 26.94 -15.90
N ALA A 189 -16.34 27.10 -15.11
CA ALA A 189 -17.07 28.35 -14.95
C ALA A 189 -16.26 29.33 -14.10
#